data_AF-A0A094ISC4-F1
#
_entry.id   AF-A0A094ISC4-F1
#
_cell.length_a   1.000
_cell.length_b   1.000
_cell.length_c   1.000
_cell.angle_alpha   90.00
_cell.angle_beta   90.00
_cell.angle_gamma   90.00
#
_symmetry.space_group_name_H-M   'P 1'
#
loop_
_entity.id
_entity.type
_entity.pdbx_description
1 polymer ?
#
loop_
_entity_poly.entity_id
_entity_poly.type
_entity_poly.pdbx_seq_one_letter_code
_entity_poly.pdbx_strand_id
1 'polypeptide(L)'
;MFDIGFWELMLIALLGLLVLGPERLPGALRALQRSIGTVRSYTSKVQAELNHELRIKELHDHLQQAEKLDMDKLPPELQRSVAELKSAAAQVQRPYQKKTEDKPNE
;
A
#
# COMPACT_ATOMS: atom_id res chain seq x y z
N MET A 1 13.42 20.04 -9.20
CA MET A 1 14.20 21.08 -8.50
C MET A 1 15.10 20.40 -7.48
N PHE A 2 16.18 19.81 -7.98
CA PHE A 2 17.31 19.30 -7.18
C PHE A 2 18.53 19.49 -8.08
N ASP A 3 18.81 20.74 -8.43
CA ASP A 3 19.97 21.15 -9.21
C ASP A 3 21.21 21.21 -8.31
N ILE A 4 21.39 20.20 -7.45
CA ILE A 4 22.53 20.11 -6.54
C ILE A 4 23.71 19.52 -7.32
N GLY A 5 24.68 20.37 -7.61
CA GLY A 5 25.93 19.98 -8.23
C GLY A 5 26.89 19.26 -7.27
N PHE A 6 27.93 18.65 -7.84
CA PHE A 6 29.01 18.01 -7.05
C PHE A 6 29.63 18.96 -6.02
N TRP A 7 29.79 20.23 -6.38
CA TRP A 7 30.37 21.26 -5.51
C TRP A 7 29.50 21.56 -4.28
N GLU A 8 28.18 21.60 -4.45
CA GLU A 8 27.24 21.83 -3.35
C GLU A 8 27.19 20.64 -2.40
N LEU A 9 27.25 19.41 -2.92
CA LEU A 9 27.37 18.21 -2.07
C LEU A 9 28.65 18.22 -1.24
N MET A 10 29.78 18.60 -1.84
CA MET A 10 31.05 18.75 -1.11
C MET A 10 30.95 19.77 0.01
N LEU A 11 30.32 20.92 -0.25
CA LEU A 11 30.16 22.00 0.74
C LEU A 11 29.24 21.56 1.88
N ILE A 12 28.12 20.89 1.58
CA ILE A 12 27.23 20.32 2.59
C ILE A 12 27.94 19.24 3.41
N ALA A 13 28.74 18.38 2.79
CA ALA A 13 29.51 17.37 3.49
C ALA A 13 30.52 18.01 4.45
N LEU A 14 31.23 19.05 4.00
CA LEU A 14 32.18 19.78 4.83
C LEU A 14 31.48 20.46 6.03
N LEU A 15 30.36 21.13 5.80
CA LEU A 15 29.55 21.74 6.85
C LEU A 15 28.98 20.70 7.82
N GLY A 16 28.51 19.55 7.31
CA GLY A 16 28.04 18.44 8.13
C GLY A 16 29.14 17.91 9.05
N LEU A 17 30.36 17.74 8.52
CA LEU A 17 31.52 17.35 9.30
C LEU A 17 31.92 18.41 10.33
N LEU A 18 31.78 19.70 10.02
CA LEU A 18 32.11 20.79 10.95
C LEU A 18 31.09 20.91 12.09
N VAL A 19 29.79 20.89 11.76
CA VAL A 19 28.69 21.10 12.72
C VAL A 19 28.50 19.88 13.61
N LEU A 20 28.45 18.70 13.01
CA LEU A 20 28.15 17.46 13.72
C LEU A 20 29.43 16.78 14.21
N GLY A 21 30.56 17.04 13.57
CA GLY A 21 31.83 16.37 13.83
C GLY A 21 32.00 15.09 12.97
N PRO A 22 33.23 14.79 12.52
CA PRO A 22 33.52 13.63 11.67
C PRO A 22 33.18 12.29 12.32
N GLU A 23 33.26 12.20 13.64
CA GLU A 23 32.98 10.96 14.38
C GLU A 23 31.47 10.71 14.56
N ARG A 24 30.66 11.77 14.56
CA ARG A 24 29.23 11.69 14.91
C ARG A 24 28.33 11.59 13.68
N LEU A 25 28.74 12.15 12.55
CA LEU A 25 28.06 12.03 11.25
C LEU A 25 27.77 10.57 10.85
N PRO A 26 28.75 9.64 10.86
CA PRO A 26 28.47 8.24 10.54
C PRO A 26 27.53 7.58 11.56
N GLY A 27 27.58 7.99 12.83
CA GLY A 27 26.63 7.53 13.85
C GLY A 27 25.20 7.99 13.57
N ALA A 28 25.01 9.26 13.17
CA ALA A 28 23.72 9.82 12.82
C ALA A 28 23.12 9.17 11.57
N LEU A 29 23.92 8.92 10.53
CA LEU A 29 23.49 8.16 9.35
C LEU A 29 23.00 6.76 9.73
N ARG A 30 23.75 6.03 10.55
CA ARG A 30 23.35 4.71 11.04
C ARG A 30 22.05 4.76 11.83
N ALA A 31 21.87 5.77 12.68
CA ALA A 31 20.64 5.97 13.45
C ALA A 31 19.44 6.20 12.52
N LEU A 32 19.58 7.10 11.53
CA LEU A 32 18.54 7.36 10.53
C LEU A 32 18.21 6.12 9.70
N GLN A 33 19.23 5.40 9.22
CA GLN A 33 19.06 4.16 8.47
C GLN A 33 18.34 3.10 9.30
N ARG A 34 18.72 2.95 10.57
CA ARG A 34 18.07 2.01 11.48
C ARG A 34 16.62 2.40 11.73
N SER A 35 16.32 3.67 11.96
CA SER A 35 14.94 4.15 12.13
C SER A 35 14.07 3.85 10.91
N ILE A 36 14.54 4.16 9.70
CA ILE A 36 13.82 3.87 8.45
C ILE A 36 13.65 2.35 8.25
N GLY A 37 14.71 1.58 8.46
CA GLY A 37 14.68 0.12 8.34
C GLY A 37 13.74 -0.54 9.35
N THR A 38 13.73 -0.01 10.57
CA THR A 38 12.87 -0.44 11.66
C THR A 38 11.39 -0.18 11.31
N VAL A 39 11.03 1.02 10.86
CA VAL A 39 9.66 1.33 10.38
C VAL A 39 9.24 0.40 9.24
N ARG A 40 10.10 0.21 8.24
CA ARG A 40 9.83 -0.71 7.13
C ARG A 40 9.62 -2.14 7.61
N SER A 41 10.44 -2.61 8.56
CA SER A 41 10.33 -3.95 9.14
C SER A 41 9.05 -4.15 9.94
N TYR A 42 8.57 -3.10 10.64
CA TYR A 42 7.28 -3.15 11.34
C TYR A 42 6.13 -3.31 10.35
N THR A 43 6.14 -2.59 9.23
CA THR A 43 5.15 -2.79 8.17
C THR A 43 5.19 -4.21 7.61
N SER A 44 6.39 -4.76 7.37
CA SER A 44 6.54 -6.14 6.88
C SER A 44 6.10 -7.19 7.90
N LYS A 45 6.35 -6.98 9.20
CA LYS A 45 5.91 -7.88 10.28
C LYS A 45 4.40 -7.82 10.48
N VAL A 46 3.82 -6.62 10.47
CA VAL A 46 2.37 -6.43 10.50
C VAL A 46 1.74 -7.11 9.29
N GLN A 47 2.31 -7.00 8.08
CA GLN A 47 1.85 -7.76 6.90
C GLN A 47 2.00 -9.28 7.07
N ALA A 48 3.09 -9.75 7.69
CA ALA A 48 3.32 -11.18 7.91
C ALA A 48 2.37 -11.78 8.97
N GLU A 49 2.04 -11.02 10.02
CA GLU A 49 1.06 -11.39 11.06
C GLU A 49 -0.39 -11.23 10.57
N LEU A 50 -0.68 -10.20 9.76
CA LEU A 50 -1.96 -10.02 9.04
C LEU A 50 -2.27 -11.18 8.09
N ASN A 51 -1.24 -11.86 7.57
CA ASN A 51 -1.40 -13.05 6.72
C ASN A 51 -1.73 -14.33 7.50
N HIS A 52 -1.65 -14.31 8.84
CA HIS A 52 -1.79 -15.55 9.61
C HIS A 52 -3.12 -15.72 10.35
N GLU A 53 -3.97 -14.69 10.52
CA GLU A 53 -5.27 -14.94 11.21
C GLU A 53 -6.50 -14.11 10.79
N LEU A 54 -6.50 -12.77 10.76
CA LEU A 54 -7.76 -12.02 10.51
C LEU A 54 -7.51 -10.57 10.05
N ARG A 55 -7.65 -10.21 8.76
CA ARG A 55 -8.12 -8.85 8.36
C ARG A 55 -8.39 -8.57 6.86
N ILE A 56 -8.91 -9.51 6.06
CA ILE A 56 -9.48 -9.09 4.76
C ILE A 56 -10.66 -8.11 4.95
N LYS A 57 -11.31 -8.11 6.11
CA LYS A 57 -12.54 -7.34 6.32
C LYS A 57 -12.34 -5.84 6.57
N GLU A 58 -11.26 -5.42 7.22
CA GLU A 58 -11.12 -4.00 7.59
C GLU A 58 -10.15 -3.21 6.73
N LEU A 59 -9.11 -3.82 6.17
CA LEU A 59 -8.40 -3.16 5.08
C LEU A 59 -9.34 -2.98 3.88
N HIS A 60 -10.28 -3.90 3.66
CA HIS A 60 -11.36 -3.70 2.69
C HIS A 60 -12.28 -2.56 3.09
N ASP A 61 -12.71 -2.41 4.35
CA ASP A 61 -13.54 -1.25 4.74
C ASP A 61 -12.80 0.09 4.61
N HIS A 62 -11.52 0.15 4.97
CA HIS A 62 -10.72 1.37 4.82
C HIS A 62 -10.37 1.68 3.36
N LEU A 63 -10.12 0.66 2.53
CA LEU A 63 -9.95 0.80 1.08
C LEU A 63 -11.28 1.12 0.38
N GLN A 64 -12.39 0.55 0.81
CA GLN A 64 -13.74 0.83 0.30
C GLN A 64 -14.19 2.23 0.70
N GLN A 65 -13.78 2.72 1.87
CA GLN A 65 -14.02 4.10 2.28
C GLN A 65 -13.13 5.09 1.51
N ALA A 66 -11.88 4.74 1.22
CA ALA A 66 -11.02 5.51 0.32
C ALA A 66 -11.56 5.52 -1.12
N GLU A 67 -12.03 4.38 -1.63
CA GLU A 67 -12.70 4.25 -2.93
C GLU A 67 -14.01 5.06 -2.98
N LYS A 68 -14.78 5.12 -1.88
CA LYS A 68 -15.96 5.99 -1.77
C LYS A 68 -15.58 7.47 -1.80
N LEU A 69 -14.46 7.86 -1.20
CA LEU A 69 -13.94 9.24 -1.29
C LEU A 69 -13.45 9.60 -2.71
N ASP A 70 -12.98 8.63 -3.48
CA ASP A 70 -12.63 8.81 -4.90
C ASP A 70 -13.84 8.70 -5.85
N MET A 71 -14.90 7.96 -5.49
CA MET A 71 -16.14 7.81 -6.26
C MET A 71 -16.89 9.12 -6.51
N ASP A 72 -16.81 10.08 -5.58
CA ASP A 72 -17.44 11.40 -5.74
C ASP A 72 -16.70 12.29 -6.78
N LYS A 73 -15.54 11.86 -7.31
CA LYS A 73 -14.74 12.61 -8.29
C LYS A 73 -14.35 11.81 -9.54
N LEU A 74 -14.89 10.62 -9.77
CA LEU A 74 -14.52 9.80 -10.92
C LEU A 74 -15.37 10.16 -12.18
N PRO A 75 -14.73 10.38 -13.36
CA PRO A 75 -15.43 10.58 -14.63
C PRO A 75 -16.39 9.43 -14.95
N PRO A 76 -17.48 9.67 -15.70
CA PRO A 76 -18.53 8.69 -15.96
C PRO A 76 -18.04 7.40 -16.66
N GLU A 77 -16.83 7.42 -17.25
CA GLU A 77 -16.21 6.24 -17.87
C GLU A 77 -15.75 5.20 -16.84
N LEU A 78 -15.19 5.63 -15.70
CA LEU A 78 -14.70 4.71 -14.67
C LEU A 78 -15.84 4.01 -13.91
N GLN A 79 -16.99 4.67 -13.75
CA GLN A 79 -18.19 4.04 -13.17
C GLN A 79 -18.67 2.86 -14.01
N ARG A 80 -18.59 2.96 -15.34
CA ARG A 80 -18.94 1.87 -16.24
C ARG A 80 -17.96 0.71 -16.13
N SER A 81 -16.67 1.00 -16.09
CA SER A 81 -15.63 -0.03 -15.92
C SER A 81 -15.77 -0.75 -14.57
N VAL A 82 -16.06 -0.03 -13.48
CA VAL A 82 -16.29 -0.64 -12.16
C VAL A 82 -17.56 -1.49 -12.13
N ALA A 83 -18.64 -1.03 -12.76
CA ALA A 83 -19.88 -1.81 -12.87
C ALA A 83 -19.70 -3.09 -13.69
N GLU A 84 -18.95 -3.02 -14.80
CA GLU A 84 -18.61 -4.17 -15.63
C GLU A 84 -17.76 -5.18 -14.86
N LEU A 85 -16.69 -4.73 -14.19
CA LEU A 85 -15.85 -5.57 -13.34
C LEU A 85 -16.65 -6.22 -12.21
N LYS A 86 -17.58 -5.50 -11.58
CA LYS A 86 -18.46 -6.02 -10.53
C LYS A 86 -19.40 -7.11 -11.07
N SER A 87 -19.93 -6.92 -12.28
CA SER A 87 -20.79 -7.91 -12.93
C SER A 87 -20.03 -9.14 -13.42
N ALA A 88 -18.80 -8.99 -13.89
CA ALA A 88 -17.92 -10.10 -14.27
C ALA A 88 -17.50 -10.91 -13.03
N ALA A 89 -17.14 -10.24 -11.94
CA ALA A 89 -16.81 -10.89 -10.67
C ALA A 89 -18.02 -11.67 -10.10
N ALA A 90 -19.23 -11.12 -10.21
CA ALA A 90 -20.46 -11.81 -9.78
C ALA A 90 -20.79 -13.05 -10.62
N GLN A 91 -20.44 -13.05 -11.91
CA GLN A 91 -20.64 -14.20 -12.80
C GLN A 91 -19.66 -15.34 -12.52
N VAL A 92 -18.41 -15.02 -12.18
CA VAL A 92 -17.39 -16.02 -11.80
C VAL A 92 -17.71 -16.69 -10.46
N GLN A 93 -18.44 -16.01 -9.56
CA GLN A 93 -18.85 -16.57 -8.27
C GLN A 93 -20.00 -17.61 -8.37
N ARG A 94 -20.60 -17.82 -9.55
CA ARG A 94 -21.73 -18.76 -9.76
C ARG A 94 -21.45 -20.00 -10.65
N PRO A 95 -20.46 -20.88 -10.37
CA PRO A 95 -20.39 -22.17 -11.05
C PRO A 95 -21.13 -23.32 -10.32
N TYR A 96 -21.57 -23.19 -9.06
CA TYR A 96 -22.01 -24.36 -8.26
C TYR A 96 -23.49 -24.42 -7.85
N GLN A 97 -24.34 -23.44 -8.18
CA GLN A 97 -25.73 -23.42 -7.68
C GLN A 97 -26.79 -24.00 -8.64
N LYS A 98 -26.44 -24.52 -9.81
CA LYS A 98 -27.45 -24.99 -10.79
C LYS A 98 -27.33 -26.48 -11.14
N LYS A 99 -27.33 -27.36 -10.14
CA LYS A 99 -27.59 -28.79 -10.37
C LYS A 99 -28.23 -29.54 -9.20
N THR A 100 -29.28 -28.99 -8.63
CA THR A 100 -30.23 -29.73 -7.77
C THR A 100 -31.62 -29.18 -8.02
N GLU A 101 -32.16 -29.39 -9.23
CA GLU A 101 -33.58 -29.16 -9.55
C GLU A 101 -33.89 -29.84 -10.90
N ASP A 102 -33.93 -31.16 -10.87
CA ASP A 102 -34.63 -32.04 -11.81
C ASP A 102 -34.74 -33.38 -11.06
N LYS A 103 -35.89 -33.96 -10.70
CA LYS A 103 -37.29 -33.79 -11.08
C LYS A 103 -38.14 -34.70 -10.13
N PRO A 104 -39.44 -34.92 -10.34
CA PRO A 104 -40.52 -34.52 -9.44
C PRO A 104 -41.15 -35.66 -8.62
N ASN A 105 -41.84 -35.24 -7.56
CA ASN A 105 -43.00 -35.86 -6.93
C ASN A 105 -43.96 -36.56 -7.90
N GLU A 106 -44.04 -37.89 -7.81
CA GLU A 106 -45.29 -38.69 -7.74
C GLU A 106 -44.99 -40.07 -7.10
#